data_AF-A0A314XU04-F1
#
_entry.id   AF-A0A314XU04-F1
#
_cell.length_a   1.000
_cell.length_b   1.000
_cell.length_c   1.000
_cell.angle_alpha   90.00
_cell.angle_beta   90.00
_cell.angle_gamma   90.00
#
_symmetry.space_group_name_H-M   'P 1'
#
loop_
_entity.id
_entity.type
_entity.pdbx_description
1 polymer ?
#
loop_
_entity_poly.entity_id
_entity_poly.type
_entity_poly.pdbx_seq_one_letter_code
_entity_poly.pdbx_strand_id
1 'polypeptide(L)' 'MGGGHGEGTTYKGFTVHQPKRWHTLTGKGMCAMMWFWVLYRAKQDGPVVLGWRHPWDGHGDHSHGDH' A
#
# COMPACT_ATOMS: atom_id res chain seq x y z
N MET A 1 37.81 -3.48 -7.29
CA MET A 1 36.56 -4.05 -6.75
C MET A 1 35.77 -4.65 -7.91
N GLY A 2 36.02 -5.92 -8.24
CA GLY A 2 35.40 -6.62 -9.36
C GLY A 2 34.06 -7.24 -8.94
N GLY A 3 32.95 -6.71 -9.44
CA GLY A 3 31.61 -7.24 -9.17
C GLY A 3 31.29 -8.42 -10.09
N GLY A 4 31.56 -9.65 -9.65
CA GLY A 4 31.15 -10.86 -10.34
C GLY A 4 29.62 -10.99 -10.40
N HIS A 5 29.08 -11.22 -11.60
CA HIS A 5 27.71 -11.68 -11.80
C HIS A 5 27.57 -13.08 -11.21
N GLY A 6 26.64 -13.27 -10.26
CA GLY A 6 26.39 -14.57 -9.65
C GLY A 6 25.89 -15.58 -10.69
N GLU A 7 26.49 -16.76 -10.66
CA GLU A 7 26.16 -17.92 -11.50
C GLU A 7 24.66 -18.24 -11.40
N GLY A 8 23.95 -18.20 -12.53
CA GLY A 8 22.51 -18.44 -12.58
C GLY A 8 22.19 -19.91 -12.36
N THR A 9 21.17 -20.22 -11.57
CA THR A 9 20.72 -21.60 -11.34
C THR A 9 19.99 -22.10 -12.58
N THR A 10 20.56 -23.07 -13.29
CA THR A 10 19.96 -23.66 -14.51
C THR A 10 19.15 -24.91 -14.16
N TYR A 11 17.86 -24.91 -14.51
CA TYR A 11 16.97 -26.06 -14.36
C TYR A 11 16.16 -26.29 -15.64
N LYS A 12 16.18 -27.51 -16.19
CA LYS A 12 15.47 -27.91 -17.42
C LYS A 12 15.68 -26.94 -18.61
N GLY A 13 16.91 -26.44 -18.78
CA GLY A 13 17.25 -25.49 -19.85
C GLY A 13 16.87 -24.03 -19.57
N PHE A 14 16.30 -23.71 -18.40
CA PHE A 14 16.02 -22.35 -17.97
C PHE A 14 17.03 -21.90 -16.91
N THR A 15 17.82 -20.88 -17.25
CA THR A 15 18.79 -20.25 -16.33
C THR A 15 18.12 -19.09 -15.60
N VAL A 16 17.90 -19.24 -14.30
CA VAL A 16 17.35 -18.17 -13.45
C VAL A 16 18.48 -17.27 -12.96
N HIS A 17 18.41 -15.99 -13.31
CA HIS A 17 19.31 -14.98 -12.75
C HIS A 17 18.88 -14.62 -11.33
N GLN A 18 19.69 -15.00 -10.35
CA GLN A 18 19.42 -14.68 -8.95
C GLN A 18 19.59 -13.16 -8.74
N PRO A 19 18.53 -12.44 -8.34
CA PRO A 19 18.63 -11.01 -8.10
C PRO A 19 19.56 -10.76 -6.89
N LYS A 20 20.39 -9.72 -7.00
CA LYS A 20 21.23 -9.28 -5.87
C LYS A 20 20.34 -8.99 -4.65
N ARG A 21 20.80 -9.35 -3.45
CA ARG A 21 20.02 -9.20 -2.20
C ARG A 21 19.44 -7.80 -2.00
N TRP A 22 20.17 -6.76 -2.41
CA TRP A 22 19.71 -5.37 -2.38
C TRP A 22 18.46 -5.11 -3.24
N HIS A 23 18.35 -5.74 -4.42
CA HIS A 23 17.13 -5.63 -5.24
C HIS A 23 15.91 -6.24 -4.54
N THR A 24 16.06 -7.44 -3.99
CA THR A 24 14.95 -8.14 -3.33
C THR A 24 14.52 -7.45 -2.04
N LEU A 25 15.47 -6.90 -1.27
CA LEU A 25 15.17 -6.18 -0.03
C LEU A 25 14.42 -4.88 -0.31
N THR A 26 14.91 -4.05 -1.24
CA THR A 26 14.25 -2.80 -1.63
C THR A 26 12.88 -3.07 -2.24
N GLY A 27 12.75 -4.09 -3.10
CA GLY A 27 11.47 -4.48 -3.69
C GLY A 27 10.42 -4.87 -2.63
N LYS A 28 10.81 -5.68 -1.65
CA LYS A 28 9.92 -6.06 -0.54
C LYS A 28 9.55 -4.85 0.34
N GLY A 29 10.51 -3.98 0.63
CA GLY A 29 10.27 -2.75 1.40
C GLY A 29 9.30 -1.80 0.70
N MET A 30 9.47 -1.57 -0.61
CA MET A 30 8.58 -0.72 -1.39
C MET A 30 7.17 -1.30 -1.49
N CYS A 31 7.04 -2.63 -1.67
CA CYS A 31 5.74 -3.29 -1.70
C CYS A 31 5.03 -3.19 -0.33
N ALA A 32 5.77 -3.40 0.77
CA ALA A 32 5.23 -3.24 2.11
C ALA A 32 4.80 -1.79 2.39
N MET A 33 5.57 -0.79 1.95
CA MET A 33 5.24 0.62 2.10
C MET A 33 3.98 1.01 1.32
N MET A 34 3.82 0.53 0.08
CA MET A 34 2.61 0.72 -0.72
C MET A 34 1.37 0.20 0.01
N TRP A 35 1.41 -1.05 0.47
CA TRP A 35 0.27 -1.66 1.16
C TRP A 35 0.01 -1.05 2.54
N PHE A 36 1.06 -0.72 3.28
CA PHE A 36 0.94 0.01 4.55
C PHE A 36 0.21 1.33 4.32
N TRP A 37 0.56 2.07 3.27
CA TRP A 37 -0.11 3.32 2.93
C TRP A 37 -1.59 3.13 2.60
N VAL A 38 -1.92 2.14 1.74
CA VAL A 38 -3.31 1.83 1.40
C VAL A 38 -4.14 1.51 2.64
N LEU A 39 -3.62 0.67 3.55
CA LEU A 39 -4.32 0.30 4.78
C LEU A 39 -4.43 1.45 5.77
N TYR A 40 -3.40 2.28 5.88
CA TYR A 40 -3.44 3.50 6.69
C TYR A 40 -4.53 4.45 6.17
N ARG A 41 -4.59 4.66 4.85
CA ARG A 41 -5.58 5.55 4.26
C ARG A 41 -6.98 4.97 4.37
N ALA A 42 -7.14 3.66 4.19
CA ALA A 42 -8.39 2.94 4.46
C ALA A 42 -8.84 3.06 5.92
N LYS A 43 -7.91 3.13 6.89
CA LYS A 43 -8.25 3.42 8.30
C LYS A 43 -8.73 4.86 8.50
N GLN A 44 -8.07 5.83 7.88
CA GLN A 44 -8.43 7.24 8.01
C GLN A 44 -9.74 7.60 7.30
N ASP A 45 -9.93 7.08 6.09
CA ASP A 45 -11.13 7.29 5.28
C ASP A 45 -12.20 6.23 5.50
N GLY A 46 -11.94 5.23 6.34
CA GLY A 46 -12.85 4.11 6.61
C GLY A 46 -14.29 4.56 6.90
N PRO A 47 -14.53 5.57 7.75
CA PRO A 47 -15.88 6.05 8.01
C PRO A 47 -16.57 6.70 6.80
N VAL A 48 -15.81 7.34 5.91
CA VAL A 48 -16.33 8.05 4.73
C VAL A 48 -16.56 7.08 3.56
N VAL A 49 -15.63 6.15 3.35
CA VAL A 49 -15.69 5.16 2.25
C VAL A 49 -16.68 4.03 2.55
N LEU A 50 -16.85 3.65 3.83
CA LEU A 50 -17.86 2.69 4.26
C LEU A 50 -19.26 3.31 4.46
N GLY A 51 -19.42 4.62 4.20
CA GLY A 51 -20.71 5.32 4.26
C GLY A 51 -21.28 5.49 5.68
N TRP A 52 -20.44 5.34 6.72
CA TRP A 52 -20.86 5.47 8.13
C TRP A 52 -20.87 6.91 8.63
N ARG A 53 -20.29 7.85 7.87
CA ARG A 53 -20.30 9.28 8.18
C ARG A 53 -20.38 10.07 6.88
N HIS A 54 -21.49 10.77 6.67
CA HIS A 54 -21.68 11.58 5.48
C HIS A 54 -21.17 13.02 5.73
N PRO A 55 -20.53 13.67 4.74
CA PRO A 55 -20.02 15.05 4.88
C PRO A 55 -21.07 16.10 5.30
N TRP A 56 -22.36 15.81 5.13
CA TRP A 56 -23.48 16.70 5.42
C TRP A 56 -24.20 16.42 6.75
N ASP A 57 -23.76 15.44 7.55
CA ASP A 57 -24.32 15.16 8.89
C ASP A 57 -24.03 16.27 9.92
N GLY A 58 -23.25 17.30 9.55
CA GLY A 58 -22.93 18.44 10.40
C GLY A 58 -23.81 19.69 10.18
N HIS A 59 -24.80 19.65 9.28
CA HIS A 59 -25.56 20.85 8.90
C HIS A 59 -27.06 20.53 8.80
N GLY A 60 -27.76 20.43 9.92
CA GLY A 60 -29.17 20.00 9.89
C GLY A 60 -30.06 20.34 11.09
N ASP A 61 -29.65 21.18 12.03
CA ASP A 61 -30.46 21.48 13.22
C ASP A 61 -30.41 22.98 13.59
N HIS A 62 -30.67 23.83 12.59
CA HIS A 62 -31.26 25.15 12.82
C HIS A 62 -32.73 25.13 12.39
N SER A 63 -33.59 24.51 13.20
CA SER A 63 -35.03 24.78 13.12
C SER A 63 -35.37 25.89 14.13
N HIS A 64 -35.53 27.09 13.58
CA HIS A 64 -36.37 28.14 14.18
C HIS A 64 -37.81 27.64 14.23
N GLY A 65 -38.50 27.84 15.35
CA GLY A 65 -39.92 27.50 15.45
C GLY A 65 -40.50 27.87 16.82
N ASP A 66 -41.06 29.07 16.86
CA ASP A 66 -41.90 29.64 17.93
C ASP A 66 -43.02 28.72 18.43
N HIS A 67 -43.26 28.70 19.75
CA HIS A 67 -44.53 28.99 20.45
C HIS A 67 -44.45 28.69 21.95
#